data_AF-A0A9E2NAA9-F1
#
_entry.id   AF-A0A9E2NAA9-F1
#
_cell.length_a   1.000
_cell.length_b   1.000
_cell.length_c   1.000
_cell.angle_alpha   90.00
_cell.angle_beta   90.00
_cell.angle_gamma   90.00
#
_symmetry.space_group_name_H-M   'P 1'
#
loop_
_entity.id
_entity.type
_entity.pdbx_description
1 polymer ?
#
loop_
_entity_poly.entity_id
_entity_poly.type
_entity_poly.pdbx_seq_one_letter_code
_entity_poly.pdbx_strand_id
1 'polypeptide(L)'
;MTFDFGAVIDRRQVHPKVPGQDGAGLFAASVADMDFRPPPPVMQALAERLAHGVVGYEPVPDGLIAAPRCRPGRTPGPDARQHHDPDRKRNPK
;
A
#
# COMPACT_ATOMS: atom_id res chain seq x y z
N MET A 1 -14.88 -5.60 -12.98
CA MET A 1 -13.48 -5.15 -13.17
C MET A 1 -12.57 -6.34 -12.94
N THR A 2 -11.67 -6.61 -13.86
CA THR A 2 -10.71 -7.73 -13.77
C THR A 2 -9.34 -7.15 -13.46
N PHE A 3 -8.68 -7.67 -12.43
CA PHE A 3 -7.31 -7.31 -12.08
C PHE A 3 -6.37 -8.37 -12.62
N ASP A 4 -5.30 -7.93 -13.29
CA ASP A 4 -4.23 -8.81 -13.74
C ASP A 4 -3.05 -8.72 -12.76
N PHE A 5 -2.92 -9.74 -11.92
CA PHE A 5 -1.79 -9.91 -11.00
C PHE A 5 -0.67 -10.77 -11.61
N GLY A 6 -0.86 -11.33 -12.81
CA GLY A 6 0.13 -12.17 -13.49
C GLY A 6 1.07 -11.38 -14.41
N ALA A 7 0.72 -10.14 -14.75
CA ALA A 7 1.58 -9.26 -15.54
C ALA A 7 2.93 -9.04 -14.87
N VAL A 8 4.02 -9.39 -15.56
CA VAL A 8 5.39 -9.10 -15.14
C VAL A 8 5.70 -7.62 -15.39
N ILE A 9 6.12 -6.90 -14.35
CA ILE A 9 6.44 -5.46 -14.41
C ILE A 9 7.91 -5.26 -14.03
N ASP A 10 8.69 -4.66 -14.92
CA ASP A 10 10.08 -4.32 -14.63
C ASP A 10 10.18 -3.01 -13.83
N ARG A 11 10.62 -3.11 -12.56
CA ARG A 11 10.77 -1.97 -11.64
C ARG A 11 12.24 -1.59 -11.37
N ARG A 12 13.19 -2.18 -12.09
CA ARG A 12 14.64 -1.96 -11.83
C ARG A 12 15.09 -0.51 -12.04
N GLN A 13 14.36 0.25 -12.85
CA GLN A 13 14.68 1.67 -13.11
C GLN A 13 14.02 2.66 -12.15
N VAL A 14 13.06 2.22 -11.31
CA VAL A 14 12.23 3.14 -10.50
C VAL A 14 12.53 3.11 -9.01
N HIS A 15 13.28 2.12 -8.51
CA HIS A 15 13.55 2.03 -7.08
C HIS A 15 14.95 1.46 -6.76
N PRO A 16 15.83 2.19 -6.08
CA PRO A 16 17.23 1.78 -5.85
C PRO A 16 17.39 0.59 -4.90
N LYS A 17 16.33 0.21 -4.15
CA LYS A 17 16.34 -1.02 -3.33
C LYS A 17 15.83 -2.25 -4.08
N VAL A 18 15.32 -2.08 -5.30
CA VAL A 18 15.23 -3.18 -6.25
C VAL A 18 16.65 -3.39 -6.74
N PRO A 19 17.21 -4.61 -6.67
CA PRO A 19 18.55 -4.90 -7.18
C PRO A 19 18.68 -4.35 -8.61
N GLY A 20 19.65 -3.46 -8.81
CA GLY A 20 19.95 -2.82 -10.10
C GLY A 20 20.61 -3.79 -11.08
N GLN A 21 21.26 -3.26 -12.12
CA GLN A 21 21.95 -4.07 -13.15
C GLN A 21 23.00 -5.04 -12.56
N ASP A 22 23.61 -4.66 -11.44
CA ASP A 22 24.64 -5.46 -10.73
C ASP A 22 24.04 -6.59 -9.88
N GLY A 23 22.71 -6.58 -9.69
CA GLY A 23 21.93 -7.60 -9.00
C GLY A 23 21.22 -8.56 -9.97
N ALA A 24 21.68 -8.66 -11.22
CA ALA A 24 21.12 -9.55 -12.22
C ALA A 24 21.11 -11.02 -11.72
N GLY A 25 19.94 -11.49 -11.28
CA GLY A 25 19.74 -12.82 -10.69
C GLY A 25 19.30 -12.82 -9.23
N LEU A 26 19.26 -11.67 -8.56
CA LEU A 26 18.75 -11.55 -7.19
C LEU A 26 17.24 -11.28 -7.19
N PHE A 27 16.51 -12.04 -6.37
CA PHE A 27 15.09 -11.83 -6.14
C PHE A 27 14.86 -10.70 -5.13
N ALA A 28 14.16 -9.65 -5.55
CA ALA A 28 13.92 -8.44 -4.77
C ALA A 28 12.71 -8.61 -3.84
N ALA A 29 12.90 -9.11 -2.62
CA ALA A 29 11.79 -9.37 -1.70
C ALA A 29 11.98 -8.79 -0.29
N SER A 30 12.88 -7.81 -0.13
CA SER A 30 13.20 -7.22 1.16
C SER A 30 12.30 -6.05 1.55
N VAL A 31 11.67 -5.39 0.57
CA VAL A 31 10.83 -4.20 0.78
C VAL A 31 9.37 -4.61 0.78
N ALA A 32 8.58 -4.09 1.72
CA ALA A 32 7.14 -4.32 1.82
C ALA A 32 6.34 -3.45 0.84
N ASP A 33 6.71 -3.46 -0.44
CA ASP A 33 5.94 -2.93 -1.56
C ASP A 33 5.60 -4.06 -2.55
N MET A 34 4.83 -3.78 -3.61
CA MET A 34 4.28 -4.82 -4.48
C MET A 34 4.67 -4.63 -5.95
N ASP A 35 4.85 -5.73 -6.67
CA ASP A 35 5.12 -5.77 -8.12
C ASP A 35 3.84 -5.85 -8.97
N PHE A 36 2.77 -5.19 -8.52
CA PHE A 36 1.48 -5.16 -9.22
C PHE A 36 1.13 -3.75 -9.67
N ARG A 37 0.29 -3.65 -10.71
CA ARG A 37 -0.27 -2.35 -11.10
C ARG A 37 -1.19 -1.82 -10.01
N PRO A 38 -1.15 -0.51 -9.71
CA PRO A 38 -2.14 0.11 -8.84
C PRO A 38 -3.56 -0.07 -9.38
N PRO A 39 -4.59 -0.06 -8.51
CA PRO A 39 -5.97 -0.18 -8.96
C PRO A 39 -6.36 0.92 -9.97
N PRO A 40 -7.21 0.61 -10.98
CA PRO A 40 -7.62 1.61 -11.98
C PRO A 40 -8.17 2.92 -11.40
N PRO A 41 -8.97 2.94 -10.31
CA PRO A 41 -9.44 4.20 -9.72
C PRO A 41 -8.30 5.09 -9.20
N VAL A 42 -7.22 4.50 -8.69
CA VAL A 42 -6.05 5.25 -8.22
C VAL A 42 -5.31 5.86 -9.40
N MET A 43 -5.11 5.08 -10.46
CA MET A 43 -4.46 5.56 -11.69
C MET A 43 -5.26 6.70 -12.34
N GLN A 44 -6.59 6.58 -12.38
CA GLN A 44 -7.48 7.61 -12.91
C GLN A 44 -7.41 8.90 -12.09
N ALA A 45 -7.51 8.82 -10.76
CA ALA A 45 -7.43 9.99 -9.89
C ALA A 45 -6.09 10.75 -10.06
N LEU A 46 -4.98 10.01 -10.23
CA LEU A 46 -3.68 10.62 -10.52
C LEU A 46 -3.64 11.29 -11.89
N ALA A 47 -4.20 10.64 -12.93
CA ALA A 47 -4.26 11.21 -14.28
C ALA A 47 -5.11 12.49 -14.32
N GLU A 48 -6.28 12.49 -13.68
CA GLU A 48 -7.14 13.66 -13.55
C GLU A 48 -6.43 14.80 -12.81
N ARG A 49 -5.72 14.48 -11.72
CA ARG A 49 -4.96 15.48 -10.96
C ARG A 49 -3.83 16.10 -11.78
N LEU A 50 -3.13 15.30 -12.58
CA LEU A 50 -2.08 15.81 -13.47
C LEU A 50 -2.66 16.65 -14.61
N ALA A 51 -3.80 16.23 -15.17
CA ALA A 51 -4.50 16.95 -16.23
C ALA A 51 -4.98 18.34 -15.79
N HIS A 52 -5.23 18.55 -14.49
CA HIS A 52 -5.55 19.86 -13.93
C HIS A 52 -4.46 20.93 -14.19
N GLY A 53 -3.20 20.53 -14.39
CA GLY A 53 -2.11 21.43 -14.79
C GLY A 53 -1.56 22.35 -13.70
N VAL A 54 -2.23 22.47 -12.56
CA VAL A 54 -1.75 23.23 -11.39
C VAL A 54 -1.45 22.28 -10.24
N VAL A 55 -0.18 22.23 -9.82
CA VAL A 55 0.32 21.41 -8.70
C VAL A 55 0.83 22.35 -7.61
N GLY A 56 -0.11 22.88 -6.81
CA GLY A 56 0.17 23.82 -5.71
C GLY A 56 -0.31 23.29 -4.36
N TYR A 57 -0.39 24.19 -3.37
CA TYR A 57 -0.93 23.86 -2.04
C TYR A 57 -2.40 23.44 -2.14
N GLU A 58 -2.73 22.32 -1.52
CA GLU A 58 -4.08 21.75 -1.53
C GLU A 58 -4.54 21.48 -0.09
N PRO A 59 -5.77 21.89 0.29
CA PRO A 59 -6.35 21.50 1.56
C PRO A 59 -6.68 20.01 1.56
N VAL A 60 -6.68 19.40 2.74
CA VAL A 60 -7.14 18.01 2.90
C VAL A 60 -8.63 17.92 2.52
N PRO A 61 -9.01 17.14 1.50
CA PRO A 61 -10.41 17.02 1.12
C PRO A 61 -11.22 16.34 2.22
N ASP A 62 -12.46 16.79 2.47
CA ASP A 62 -13.34 16.19 3.49
C ASP A 62 -13.55 14.68 3.28
N GLY A 63 -13.59 14.24 2.02
CA GLY A 63 -13.69 12.83 1.63
C GLY A 63 -12.50 11.97 2.08
N LEU A 64 -11.31 12.56 2.27
CA LEU A 64 -10.13 11.84 2.76
C LEU A 64 -10.25 11.48 4.24
N ILE A 65 -10.98 12.27 5.04
CA ILE A 65 -11.18 11.97 6.47
C ILE A 65 -12.24 10.86 6.66
N ALA A 66 -13.21 10.77 5.75
CA ALA A 66 -14.24 9.73 5.78
C ALA A 66 -13.72 8.35 5.32
N ALA A 67 -12.81 8.30 4.34
CA ALA A 67 -12.33 7.05 3.74
C ALA A 67 -11.64 6.07 4.73
N PRO A 68 -10.77 6.51 5.67
CA PRO A 68 -10.14 5.63 6.67
C PRO A 68 -11.13 4.94 7.61
N ARG A 69 -12.36 5.46 7.74
CA ARG A 69 -13.41 4.87 8.60
C ARG A 69 -14.16 3.73 7.91
N CYS A 70 -14.19 3.70 6.58
CA CYS A 70 -14.78 2.60 5.82
C CYS A 70 -13.78 1.46 5.66
N ARG A 71 -13.53 0.71 6.73
CA ARG A 71 -12.82 -0.57 6.66
C ARG A 71 -13.79 -1.66 6.19
N PRO A 72 -13.61 -2.30 5.02
CA PRO A 72 -14.44 -3.43 4.63
C PRO A 72 -14.17 -4.59 5.60
N GLY A 73 -15.22 -5.12 6.23
CA GLY A 73 -15.17 -6.41 6.94
C GLY A 73 -14.89 -6.41 8.45
N ARG A 74 -15.06 -5.29 9.18
CA ARG A 74 -15.06 -5.32 10.65
C ARG A 74 -16.41 -4.88 11.22
N THR A 75 -17.39 -5.78 11.22
CA THR A 75 -18.37 -5.78 12.32
C THR A 75 -17.64 -6.25 13.58
N PRO A 76 -17.62 -5.49 14.68
CA PRO A 76 -17.17 -6.04 15.95
C PRO A 76 -18.12 -7.19 16.29
N GLY A 77 -17.60 -8.42 16.32
CA GLY A 77 -18.33 -9.51 16.95
C GLY A 77 -18.55 -9.16 18.44
N PRO A 78 -19.62 -9.68 19.07
CA PRO A 78 -19.99 -9.32 20.45
C PRO A 78 -18.95 -9.68 21.53
N ASP A 79 -17.83 -10.32 21.16
CA ASP A 79 -16.78 -10.81 22.06
C ASP A 79 -15.41 -10.10 21.90
N ALA A 80 -15.40 -8.82 21.54
CA ALA A 80 -14.17 -8.04 21.54
C ALA A 80 -13.78 -7.57 22.97
N ARG A 81 -13.81 -8.47 23.97
CA ARG A 81 -13.20 -8.21 25.29
C ARG A 81 -11.74 -8.66 25.26
N GLN A 82 -10.88 -7.66 25.13
CA GLN A 82 -9.48 -7.61 25.60
C GLN A 82 -8.94 -8.89 26.25
N HIS A 83 -8.31 -9.76 25.45
CA HIS A 83 -7.28 -10.66 25.98
C HIS A 83 -5.97 -9.87 26.06
N HIS A 84 -5.84 -9.08 27.13
CA HIS A 84 -4.54 -8.62 27.59
C HIS A 84 -3.89 -9.80 28.33
N ASP A 85 -2.96 -10.49 27.67
CA ASP A 85 -2.10 -11.48 28.30
C ASP A 85 -0.87 -10.75 28.89
N PRO A 86 -0.79 -10.60 30.22
CA PRO A 86 0.30 -9.87 30.87
C PRO A 86 1.65 -10.61 30.82
N ASP A 87 1.69 -11.90 30.45
CA ASP A 87 2.92 -12.72 30.53
C ASP A 87 3.77 -12.73 29.25
N ARG A 88 3.36 -12.03 28.19
CA ARG A 88 4.12 -12.00 26.92
C ARG A 88 5.45 -11.24 26.98
N LYS A 89 5.83 -10.67 28.13
CA LYS A 89 7.13 -10.00 28.33
C LYS A 89 8.07 -10.82 29.21
N ARG A 90 8.50 -11.98 28.73
CA ARG A 90 9.75 -12.58 29.22
C ARG A 90 10.52 -13.21 28.07
N ASN A 91 11.39 -12.42 27.44
CA ASN A 91 12.47 -12.96 26.63
C ASN A 91 13.75 -12.91 27.47
N PRO A 92 14.35 -14.06 27.86
CA PRO A 92 15.67 -14.05 28.47
C PRO A 92 16.73 -13.73 27.40
N LYS A 93 17.76 -13.01 27.83
CA LYS A 93 18.93 -12.62 27.04
C LYS A 93 19.75 -13.83 26.59
#